data_AF-A0A8T7FPT9-F1
#
_entry.id   AF-A0A8T7FPT9-F1
#
_cell.length_a   1.000
_cell.length_b   1.000
_cell.length_c   1.000
_cell.angle_alpha   90.00
_cell.angle_beta   90.00
_cell.angle_gamma   90.00
#
_symmetry.space_group_name_H-M   'P 1'
#
loop_
_entity.id
_entity.type
_entity.pdbx_description
1 polymer ?
#
loop_
_entity_poly.entity_id
_entity_poly.type
_entity_poly.pdbx_seq_one_letter_code
_entity_poly.pdbx_strand_id
1 'polypeptide(L)'
;MFNRIKSSKFPPALEKYALLLMLLLWAGFRLLAYGDPTLSIAGNDTITFVEASRVPLFSVEMMTGRRLLTTNLVYKIFEPESGYQILVNGSLESSRRVLQPGFDRIVILQLVLSLLGWSALAWTVASQMKNFATRVMAVLIIPAFGYTPQVADWDSILMSEAMTFSLFALQLALLIYLVFSLYRNPSAKLAPWMVAWGVVYFFWANLRDTNNYAALVLIGLTGLTLFTPKFKKHRALIGVVVFAAILFVVGLVTFQQSGRSLLSTINIYISDIFPHPARVEYMKGLGMPEPDTREFDIWFKEHGVAAVTRFIFAHPGYALDKLARDFPESFKKINQTYFHVPEMKVFRARLTAFGESLHPETSTPFLMGLLLLAGLIFAAITGRTETAQPWAWIGVYLVLAATIAIIPTILGDTWALSRHSLYSTTVYRLSMWLLAVVTVDLALQWEDTSGRTSIIEGAAS
;
A
#
# COMPACT_ATOMS: atom_id res chain seq x y z
N MET A 1 35.70 -7.05 -9.81
CA MET A 1 36.04 -6.74 -8.40
C MET A 1 35.06 -7.39 -7.42
N PHE A 2 33.75 -7.46 -7.73
CA PHE A 2 32.75 -8.16 -6.90
C PHE A 2 32.96 -9.68 -6.75
N ASN A 3 33.52 -10.38 -7.76
CA ASN A 3 33.72 -11.84 -7.72
C ASN A 3 34.77 -12.35 -6.71
N ARG A 4 35.50 -11.45 -6.03
CA ARG A 4 36.50 -11.83 -4.99
C ARG A 4 36.01 -11.71 -3.56
N ILE A 5 34.82 -11.14 -3.31
CA ILE A 5 34.13 -11.37 -2.04
C ILE A 5 33.45 -12.75 -2.18
N LYS A 6 34.26 -13.81 -2.29
CA LYS A 6 33.79 -15.18 -2.07
C LYS A 6 33.11 -15.15 -0.73
N SER A 7 31.81 -15.45 -0.71
CA SER A 7 30.96 -15.57 0.48
C SER A 7 31.83 -15.84 1.71
N SER A 8 32.12 -14.80 2.49
CA SER A 8 32.73 -15.02 3.79
C SER A 8 31.79 -15.99 4.47
N LYS A 9 32.26 -17.23 4.72
CA LYS A 9 31.44 -18.32 5.25
C LYS A 9 31.13 -18.02 6.71
N PHE A 10 30.40 -16.95 6.97
CA PHE A 10 29.80 -16.75 8.27
C PHE A 10 28.89 -17.95 8.51
N PRO A 11 28.88 -18.50 9.72
CA PRO A 11 27.89 -19.50 10.09
C PRO A 11 26.48 -18.94 9.77
N PRO A 12 25.55 -19.74 9.21
CA PRO A 12 24.21 -19.25 8.87
C PRO A 12 23.45 -18.62 10.04
N ALA A 13 23.77 -19.01 11.27
CA ALA A 13 23.24 -18.38 12.48
C ALA A 13 23.76 -16.94 12.67
N LEU A 14 25.05 -16.71 12.45
CA LEU A 14 25.67 -15.39 12.59
C LEU A 14 25.12 -14.40 11.55
N GLU A 15 24.87 -14.85 10.31
CA GLU A 15 24.19 -14.04 9.31
C GLU A 15 22.81 -13.59 9.79
N LYS A 16 22.01 -14.51 10.34
CA LYS A 16 20.67 -14.19 10.87
C LYS A 16 20.74 -13.21 12.03
N TYR A 17 21.69 -13.37 12.95
CA TYR A 17 21.88 -12.44 14.06
C TYR A 17 22.30 -11.05 13.58
N ALA A 18 23.18 -10.98 12.57
CA ALA A 18 23.57 -9.70 11.97
C ALA A 18 22.37 -8.98 11.34
N LEU A 19 21.55 -9.69 10.55
CA LEU A 19 20.34 -9.12 9.96
C LEU A 19 19.33 -8.67 11.02
N LEU A 20 19.14 -9.45 12.08
CA LEU A 20 18.27 -9.09 13.19
C LEU A 20 18.77 -7.84 13.92
N LEU A 21 20.07 -7.76 14.20
CA LEU A 21 20.69 -6.58 14.81
C LEU A 21 20.47 -5.34 13.95
N MET A 22 20.64 -5.44 12.63
CA MET A 22 20.36 -4.32 11.71
C MET A 22 18.90 -3.85 11.80
N LEU A 23 17.94 -4.77 11.88
CA LEU A 23 16.52 -4.41 12.05
C LEU A 23 16.24 -3.76 13.41
N LEU A 24 16.87 -4.23 14.48
CA LEU A 24 16.76 -3.61 15.80
C LEU A 24 17.37 -2.20 15.82
N LEU A 25 18.49 -1.99 15.13
CA LEU A 25 19.08 -0.66 14.95
C LEU A 25 18.16 0.28 14.17
N TRP A 26 17.49 -0.21 13.12
CA TRP A 26 16.48 0.55 12.40
C TRP A 26 15.27 0.91 13.24
N ALA A 27 14.79 -0.03 14.08
CA ALA A 27 13.70 0.25 15.02
C ALA A 27 14.12 1.30 16.06
N GLY A 28 15.33 1.18 16.62
CA GLY A 28 15.91 2.18 17.53
C GLY A 28 16.04 3.55 16.86
N PHE A 29 16.54 3.59 15.61
CA PHE A 29 16.59 4.81 14.80
C PHE A 29 15.20 5.42 14.65
N ARG A 30 14.19 4.63 14.29
CA ARG A 30 12.81 5.12 14.08
C ARG A 30 12.22 5.75 15.34
N LEU A 31 12.51 5.19 16.51
CA LEU A 31 12.05 5.71 17.81
C LEU A 31 12.75 7.01 18.19
N LEU A 32 14.05 7.14 17.90
CA LEU A 32 14.85 8.30 18.32
C LEU A 32 14.80 9.47 17.32
N ALA A 33 14.67 9.19 16.02
CA ALA A 33 14.80 10.18 14.94
C ALA A 33 13.57 11.10 14.77
N TYR A 34 12.41 10.71 15.30
CA TYR A 34 11.13 11.38 15.05
C TYR A 34 10.54 12.09 16.27
N GLY A 35 11.35 12.26 17.33
CA GLY A 35 10.94 12.91 18.58
C GLY A 35 10.02 12.03 19.43
N ASP A 36 9.29 12.65 20.34
CA ASP A 36 8.39 11.96 21.27
C ASP A 36 7.28 11.22 20.49
N PRO A 37 7.18 9.88 20.64
CA PRO A 37 6.22 9.05 19.92
C PRO A 37 4.77 9.24 20.36
N THR A 38 4.50 9.98 21.44
CA THR A 38 3.14 10.25 21.92
C THR A 38 2.52 11.50 21.29
N LEU A 39 3.33 12.34 20.65
CA LEU A 39 2.87 13.57 20.02
C LEU A 39 2.16 13.26 18.71
N SER A 40 1.03 13.94 18.49
CA SER A 40 0.23 13.79 17.28
C SER A 40 -0.32 15.10 16.76
N ILE A 41 -0.88 15.04 15.57
CA ILE A 41 -1.67 16.11 14.98
C ILE A 41 -2.94 15.52 14.35
N ALA A 42 -4.09 16.15 14.60
CA ALA A 42 -5.31 15.77 13.92
C ALA A 42 -5.24 16.17 12.44
N GLY A 43 -5.78 15.36 11.55
CA GLY A 43 -6.06 15.78 10.17
C GLY A 43 -7.50 16.28 10.04
N ASN A 44 -7.83 16.83 8.87
CA ASN A 44 -9.19 17.29 8.55
C ASN A 44 -10.27 16.23 8.78
N ASP A 45 -9.89 14.95 8.69
CA ASP A 45 -10.79 13.80 8.83
C ASP A 45 -10.93 13.30 10.27
N THR A 46 -10.07 13.74 11.20
CA THR A 46 -9.98 13.13 12.55
C THR A 46 -11.28 13.23 13.33
N ILE A 47 -11.96 14.37 13.28
CA ILE A 47 -13.24 14.57 13.98
C ILE A 47 -14.29 13.54 13.53
N THR A 48 -14.35 13.27 12.22
CA THR A 48 -15.31 12.30 11.70
C THR A 48 -14.95 10.85 12.02
N PHE A 49 -13.68 10.53 12.33
CA PHE A 49 -13.33 9.21 12.88
C PHE A 49 -13.84 9.07 14.31
N VAL A 50 -13.72 10.12 15.13
CA VAL A 50 -14.25 10.17 16.50
C VAL A 50 -15.77 10.08 16.51
N GLU A 51 -16.46 10.78 15.60
CA GLU A 51 -17.91 10.70 15.49
C GLU A 51 -18.35 9.29 15.03
N ALA A 52 -17.69 8.73 14.02
CA ALA A 52 -18.03 7.43 13.49
C ALA A 52 -17.74 6.27 14.46
N SER A 53 -16.82 6.41 15.41
CA SER A 53 -16.54 5.36 16.40
C SER A 53 -17.61 5.23 17.49
N ARG A 54 -18.49 6.22 17.64
CA ARG A 54 -19.56 6.24 18.66
C ARG A 54 -20.74 5.33 18.32
N VAL A 55 -20.90 4.94 17.06
CA VAL A 55 -21.97 4.03 16.62
C VAL A 55 -21.85 2.66 17.32
N PRO A 56 -22.96 1.92 17.54
CA PRO A 56 -22.89 0.60 18.15
C PRO A 56 -22.04 -0.37 17.32
N LEU A 57 -21.23 -1.19 17.99
CA LEU A 57 -20.24 -2.09 17.34
C LEU A 57 -20.87 -3.03 16.31
N PHE A 58 -22.08 -3.53 16.59
CA PHE A 58 -22.80 -4.48 15.75
C PHE A 58 -23.91 -3.81 14.91
N SER A 59 -23.78 -2.51 14.65
CA SER A 59 -24.71 -1.79 13.76
C SER A 59 -24.27 -1.85 12.30
N VAL A 60 -25.24 -1.72 11.39
CA VAL A 60 -24.94 -1.55 9.95
C VAL A 60 -24.12 -0.29 9.71
N GLU A 61 -24.37 0.78 10.47
CA GLU A 61 -23.66 2.05 10.40
C GLU A 61 -22.15 1.91 10.69
N MET A 62 -21.74 0.93 11.50
CA MET A 62 -20.31 0.64 11.71
C MET A 62 -19.57 0.29 10.41
N MET A 63 -20.29 -0.33 9.46
CA MET A 63 -19.78 -0.75 8.15
C MET A 63 -20.06 0.27 7.05
N THR A 64 -21.26 0.85 7.06
CA THR A 64 -21.77 1.74 6.02
C THR A 64 -21.62 3.21 6.37
N GLY A 65 -21.03 3.56 7.50
CA GLY A 65 -20.84 4.96 7.90
C GLY A 65 -19.86 5.71 6.99
N ARG A 66 -19.69 7.00 7.29
CA ARG A 66 -18.75 7.90 6.59
C ARG A 66 -17.30 7.42 6.65
N ARG A 67 -16.96 6.55 7.61
CA ARG A 67 -15.62 6.00 7.83
C ARG A 67 -15.67 4.49 7.87
N LEU A 68 -14.57 3.88 7.46
CA LEU A 68 -14.50 2.43 7.28
C LEU A 68 -14.30 1.71 8.62
N LEU A 69 -14.67 0.42 8.62
CA LEU A 69 -14.72 -0.41 9.81
C LEU A 69 -13.42 -0.33 10.64
N THR A 70 -12.25 -0.48 10.02
CA THR A 70 -10.98 -0.55 10.76
C THR A 70 -10.70 0.73 11.53
N THR A 71 -10.90 1.90 10.91
CA THR A 71 -10.72 3.18 11.61
C THR A 71 -11.71 3.35 12.75
N ASN A 72 -12.98 2.98 12.54
CA ASN A 72 -14.01 3.09 13.57
C ASN A 72 -13.69 2.18 14.77
N LEU A 73 -13.25 0.94 14.51
CA LEU A 73 -12.86 -0.01 15.55
C LEU A 73 -11.69 0.50 16.38
N VAL A 74 -10.64 1.02 15.74
CA VAL A 74 -9.47 1.56 16.44
C VAL A 74 -9.88 2.70 17.36
N TYR A 75 -10.64 3.68 16.85
CA TYR A 75 -11.11 4.82 17.65
C TYR A 75 -12.13 4.42 18.72
N LYS A 76 -12.86 3.31 18.55
CA LYS A 76 -13.79 2.83 19.58
C LYS A 76 -13.07 2.09 20.70
N ILE A 77 -12.11 1.22 20.34
CA ILE A 77 -11.35 0.40 21.30
C ILE A 77 -10.45 1.26 22.18
N PHE A 78 -9.88 2.32 21.62
CA PHE A 78 -8.94 3.20 22.32
C PHE A 78 -9.59 4.48 22.85
N GLU A 79 -10.91 4.58 22.88
CA GLU A 79 -11.59 5.75 23.45
C GLU A 79 -11.32 5.83 24.97
N PRO A 80 -10.76 6.94 25.48
CA PRO A 80 -10.60 7.12 26.92
C PRO A 80 -11.96 7.47 27.56
N GLU A 81 -12.08 7.27 28.88
CA GLU A 81 -13.28 7.66 29.63
C GLU A 81 -13.62 9.15 29.51
N SER A 82 -12.60 10.01 29.38
CA SER A 82 -12.77 11.46 29.18
C SER A 82 -13.20 11.86 27.76
N GLY A 83 -13.28 10.90 26.84
CA GLY A 83 -13.38 11.15 25.40
C GLY A 83 -12.13 11.78 24.79
N TYR A 84 -12.17 11.94 23.46
CA TYR A 84 -11.09 12.54 22.68
C TYR A 84 -11.13 14.07 22.72
N GLN A 85 -9.96 14.70 22.80
CA GLN A 85 -9.82 16.16 22.70
C GLN A 85 -8.82 16.54 21.60
N ILE A 86 -9.31 17.23 20.56
CA ILE A 86 -8.48 17.73 19.48
C ILE A 86 -7.97 19.12 19.87
N LEU A 87 -6.69 19.21 20.24
CA LEU A 87 -6.05 20.47 20.60
C LEU A 87 -5.46 21.18 19.38
N VAL A 88 -4.95 20.41 18.42
CA VAL A 88 -4.35 20.94 17.19
C VAL A 88 -4.85 20.12 16.01
N ASN A 89 -5.56 20.80 15.12
CA ASN A 89 -5.91 20.28 13.81
C ASN A 89 -4.89 20.81 12.80
N GLY A 90 -4.33 19.91 11.99
CA GLY A 90 -3.37 20.24 10.96
C GLY A 90 -3.98 21.16 9.93
N SER A 91 -3.39 22.33 9.76
CA SER A 91 -3.70 23.30 8.69
C SER A 91 -2.40 23.79 8.04
N LEU A 92 -2.50 24.74 7.11
CA LEU A 92 -1.33 25.47 6.60
C LEU A 92 -0.65 26.29 7.72
N GLU A 93 -1.37 26.64 8.78
CA GLU A 93 -0.92 27.53 9.86
C GLU A 93 -0.49 26.76 11.12
N SER A 94 -0.96 25.52 11.28
CA SER A 94 -0.71 24.66 12.45
C SER A 94 0.07 23.41 12.04
N SER A 95 1.35 23.40 12.39
CA SER A 95 2.30 22.38 11.93
C SER A 95 3.04 21.66 13.07
N ARG A 96 2.70 21.95 14.33
CA ARG A 96 3.38 21.38 15.49
C ARG A 96 2.51 20.30 16.13
N ARG A 97 3.07 19.11 16.25
CA ARG A 97 2.46 18.02 17.02
C ARG A 97 2.41 18.37 18.49
N VAL A 98 1.34 17.96 19.15
CA VAL A 98 1.16 18.11 20.59
C VAL A 98 0.66 16.79 21.19
N LEU A 99 0.75 16.67 22.51
CA LEU A 99 0.04 15.60 23.20
C LEU A 99 -1.46 15.92 23.13
N GLN A 100 -2.21 15.14 22.35
CA GLN A 100 -3.66 15.29 22.23
C GLN A 100 -4.35 14.30 23.17
N PRO A 101 -5.08 14.77 24.20
CA PRO A 101 -5.68 13.88 25.20
C PRO A 101 -6.56 12.81 24.56
N GLY A 102 -6.29 11.55 24.91
CA GLY A 102 -6.99 10.37 24.41
C GLY A 102 -6.39 9.71 23.18
N PHE A 103 -5.53 10.39 22.43
CA PHE A 103 -5.00 9.88 21.16
C PHE A 103 -3.66 9.14 21.27
N ASP A 104 -2.99 9.21 22.42
CA ASP A 104 -1.69 8.59 22.69
C ASP A 104 -1.67 7.10 22.34
N ARG A 105 -2.72 6.36 22.72
CA ARG A 105 -2.82 4.91 22.44
C ARG A 105 -2.91 4.60 20.95
N ILE A 106 -3.61 5.43 20.17
CA ILE A 106 -3.74 5.25 18.71
C ILE A 106 -2.39 5.51 18.03
N VAL A 107 -1.67 6.54 18.46
CA VAL A 107 -0.37 6.91 17.89
C VAL A 107 0.67 5.83 18.22
N ILE A 108 0.67 5.32 19.45
CA ILE A 108 1.53 4.19 19.85
C ILE A 108 1.19 2.95 19.02
N LEU A 109 -0.10 2.66 18.78
CA LEU A 109 -0.50 1.57 17.89
C LEU A 109 0.04 1.78 16.46
N GLN A 110 -0.14 2.96 15.88
CA GLN A 110 0.36 3.28 14.54
C GLN A 110 1.87 3.05 14.45
N LEU A 111 2.64 3.52 15.42
CA LEU A 111 4.09 3.32 15.51
C LEU A 111 4.47 1.84 15.65
N VAL A 112 3.81 1.08 16.53
CA VAL A 112 4.07 -0.35 16.72
C VAL A 112 3.78 -1.13 15.44
N LEU A 113 2.65 -0.84 14.77
CA LEU A 113 2.31 -1.45 13.49
C LEU A 113 3.35 -1.10 12.41
N SER A 114 3.83 0.14 12.38
CA SER A 114 4.89 0.59 11.46
C SER A 114 6.18 -0.19 11.69
N LEU A 115 6.64 -0.28 12.94
CA LEU A 115 7.85 -1.03 13.30
C LEU A 115 7.73 -2.52 12.94
N LEU A 116 6.62 -3.15 13.29
CA LEU A 116 6.38 -4.57 13.03
C LEU A 116 6.22 -4.84 11.53
N GLY A 117 5.43 -4.03 10.82
CA GLY A 117 5.13 -4.23 9.39
C GLY A 117 6.37 -4.11 8.52
N TRP A 118 7.14 -3.01 8.66
CA TRP A 118 8.34 -2.80 7.86
C TRP A 118 9.46 -3.76 8.21
N SER A 119 9.63 -4.11 9.50
CA SER A 119 10.64 -5.10 9.92
C SER A 119 10.29 -6.51 9.45
N ALA A 120 9.01 -6.90 9.53
CA ALA A 120 8.54 -8.20 9.04
C ALA A 120 8.72 -8.32 7.51
N LEU A 121 8.43 -7.25 6.77
CA LEU A 121 8.65 -7.22 5.32
C LEU A 121 10.13 -7.37 4.98
N ALA A 122 11.00 -6.56 5.60
CA ALA A 122 12.44 -6.60 5.38
C ALA A 122 13.03 -7.98 5.70
N TRP A 123 12.68 -8.54 6.87
CA TRP A 123 13.09 -9.88 7.28
C TRP A 123 12.62 -10.96 6.30
N THR A 124 11.35 -10.91 5.91
CA THR A 124 10.78 -11.93 5.03
C THR A 124 11.44 -11.90 3.66
N VAL A 125 11.62 -10.71 3.07
CA VAL A 125 12.32 -10.53 1.80
C VAL A 125 13.75 -11.06 1.87
N ALA A 126 14.52 -10.65 2.89
CA ALA A 126 15.88 -11.14 3.10
C ALA A 126 15.93 -12.67 3.27
N SER A 127 14.97 -13.26 3.99
CA SER A 127 14.92 -14.73 4.17
C SER A 127 14.68 -15.52 2.88
N GLN A 128 14.16 -14.88 1.82
CA GLN A 128 13.97 -15.50 0.51
C GLN A 128 15.16 -15.31 -0.44
N MET A 129 16.11 -14.43 -0.11
CA MET A 129 17.30 -14.18 -0.92
C MET A 129 18.39 -15.22 -0.67
N LYS A 130 19.15 -15.54 -1.72
CA LYS A 130 20.23 -16.54 -1.63
C LYS A 130 21.57 -15.90 -1.28
N ASN A 131 21.84 -14.69 -1.76
CA ASN A 131 23.10 -14.01 -1.52
C ASN A 131 23.06 -13.15 -0.24
N PHE A 132 24.11 -13.19 0.59
CA PHE A 132 24.14 -12.41 1.83
C PHE A 132 24.14 -10.89 1.59
N ALA A 133 24.81 -10.40 0.54
CA ALA A 133 24.85 -8.98 0.24
C ALA A 133 23.45 -8.44 -0.13
N THR A 134 22.67 -9.20 -0.89
CA THR A 134 21.28 -8.82 -1.23
C THR A 134 20.37 -8.89 -0.02
N ARG A 135 20.58 -9.84 0.90
CA ARG A 135 19.91 -9.84 2.22
C ARG A 135 20.18 -8.56 3.00
N VAL A 136 21.44 -8.14 3.05
CA VAL A 136 21.84 -6.88 3.69
C VAL A 136 21.17 -5.70 2.98
N MET A 137 21.19 -5.65 1.65
CA MET A 137 20.48 -4.61 0.89
C MET A 137 18.99 -4.56 1.22
N ALA A 138 18.31 -5.70 1.34
CA ALA A 138 16.88 -5.74 1.69
C ALA A 138 16.61 -5.17 3.10
N VAL A 139 17.40 -5.55 4.11
CA VAL A 139 17.24 -5.04 5.48
C VAL A 139 17.70 -3.58 5.66
N LEU A 140 18.44 -3.03 4.70
CA LEU A 140 18.78 -1.61 4.67
C LEU A 140 17.71 -0.80 3.92
N ILE A 141 17.37 -1.19 2.70
CA ILE A 141 16.51 -0.41 1.80
C ILE A 141 15.05 -0.41 2.25
N ILE A 142 14.49 -1.54 2.69
CA ILE A 142 13.06 -1.62 3.05
C ILE A 142 12.75 -0.78 4.31
N PRO A 143 13.50 -0.89 5.42
CA PRO A 143 13.29 0.00 6.56
C PRO A 143 13.63 1.45 6.24
N ALA A 144 14.69 1.72 5.46
CA ALA A 144 14.98 3.09 5.01
C ALA A 144 13.80 3.70 4.23
N PHE A 145 13.14 2.92 3.38
CA PHE A 145 11.95 3.33 2.65
C PHE A 145 10.80 3.67 3.60
N GLY A 146 10.50 2.79 4.56
CA GLY A 146 9.39 2.96 5.51
C GLY A 146 9.65 4.02 6.60
N TYR A 147 10.90 4.27 6.96
CA TYR A 147 11.30 5.14 8.07
C TYR A 147 11.82 6.51 7.61
N THR A 148 11.57 6.89 6.37
CA THR A 148 11.78 8.25 5.86
C THR A 148 10.52 9.11 6.06
N PRO A 149 10.65 10.45 6.12
CA PRO A 149 9.55 11.35 6.44
C PRO A 149 8.29 11.11 5.59
N GLN A 150 8.46 10.78 4.31
CA GLN A 150 7.38 10.51 3.35
C GLN A 150 6.38 9.43 3.82
N VAL A 151 6.82 8.47 4.63
CA VAL A 151 5.99 7.39 5.19
C VAL A 151 5.88 7.53 6.71
N ALA A 152 7.00 7.72 7.41
CA ALA A 152 7.07 7.68 8.86
C ALA A 152 6.31 8.82 9.56
N ASP A 153 6.21 9.99 8.93
CA ASP A 153 5.49 11.12 9.51
C ASP A 153 4.00 10.80 9.71
N TRP A 154 3.42 9.98 8.82
CA TRP A 154 2.02 9.57 8.93
C TRP A 154 1.70 8.86 10.24
N ASP A 155 2.67 8.18 10.87
CA ASP A 155 2.47 7.48 12.14
C ASP A 155 2.06 8.39 13.30
N SER A 156 2.22 9.71 13.16
CA SER A 156 1.76 10.71 14.14
C SER A 156 0.67 11.65 13.60
N ILE A 157 0.12 11.36 12.41
CA ILE A 157 -1.11 11.98 11.92
C ILE A 157 -2.28 11.04 12.26
N LEU A 158 -3.32 11.58 12.89
CA LEU A 158 -4.50 10.84 13.30
C LEU A 158 -5.42 10.54 12.10
N MET A 159 -4.91 9.68 11.21
CA MET A 159 -5.47 9.37 9.90
C MET A 159 -5.24 7.91 9.50
N SER A 160 -5.97 7.46 8.48
CA SER A 160 -5.97 6.07 8.01
C SER A 160 -4.66 5.63 7.33
N GLU A 161 -3.90 6.59 6.82
CA GLU A 161 -2.75 6.40 5.94
C GLU A 161 -1.62 5.64 6.65
N ALA A 162 -1.32 5.98 7.91
CA ALA A 162 -0.29 5.29 8.70
C ALA A 162 -0.54 3.79 8.82
N MET A 163 -1.78 3.43 9.18
CA MET A 163 -2.19 2.03 9.29
C MET A 163 -2.24 1.38 7.91
N THR A 164 -2.58 2.14 6.86
CA THR A 164 -2.61 1.63 5.49
C THR A 164 -1.22 1.19 5.04
N PHE A 165 -0.18 1.98 5.28
CA PHE A 165 1.19 1.59 4.93
C PHE A 165 1.72 0.44 5.79
N SER A 166 1.48 0.52 7.10
CA SER A 166 2.01 -0.45 8.06
C SER A 166 1.37 -1.83 7.88
N LEU A 167 0.04 -1.90 7.75
CA LEU A 167 -0.66 -3.16 7.49
C LEU A 167 -0.43 -3.65 6.06
N PHE A 168 -0.19 -2.76 5.08
CA PHE A 168 0.24 -3.17 3.74
C PHE A 168 1.61 -3.90 3.79
N ALA A 169 2.59 -3.34 4.51
CA ALA A 169 3.90 -3.97 4.66
C ALA A 169 3.78 -5.34 5.37
N LEU A 170 2.98 -5.41 6.44
CA LEU A 170 2.76 -6.65 7.18
C LEU A 170 2.02 -7.72 6.34
N GLN A 171 0.94 -7.36 5.65
CA GLN A 171 0.23 -8.32 4.80
C GLN A 171 1.10 -8.77 3.62
N LEU A 172 1.94 -7.89 3.06
CA LEU A 172 2.87 -8.24 1.98
C LEU A 172 3.94 -9.22 2.48
N ALA A 173 4.47 -9.02 3.69
CA ALA A 173 5.39 -9.96 4.31
C ALA A 173 4.76 -11.35 4.43
N LEU A 174 3.55 -11.43 4.97
CA LEU A 174 2.80 -12.69 5.09
C LEU A 174 2.49 -13.31 3.73
N LEU A 175 2.12 -12.50 2.73
CA LEU A 175 1.84 -12.96 1.37
C LEU A 175 3.09 -13.54 0.71
N ILE A 176 4.25 -12.87 0.82
CA ILE A 176 5.54 -13.39 0.32
C ILE A 176 5.84 -14.73 0.99
N TYR A 177 5.72 -14.82 2.31
CA TYR A 177 5.95 -16.07 3.02
C TYR A 177 5.04 -17.20 2.53
N LEU A 178 3.74 -16.93 2.36
CA LEU A 178 2.75 -17.89 1.89
C LEU A 178 3.06 -18.37 0.46
N VAL A 179 3.33 -17.44 -0.46
CA VAL A 179 3.64 -17.74 -1.86
C VAL A 179 4.92 -18.58 -1.95
N PHE A 180 5.99 -18.20 -1.26
CA PHE A 180 7.24 -18.97 -1.27
C PHE A 180 7.06 -20.37 -0.67
N SER A 181 6.32 -20.48 0.43
CA SER A 181 6.07 -21.76 1.08
C SER A 181 5.27 -22.71 0.18
N LEU A 182 4.27 -22.18 -0.52
CA LEU A 182 3.45 -22.91 -1.48
C LEU A 182 4.25 -23.39 -2.70
N TYR A 183 5.08 -22.52 -3.29
CA TYR A 183 5.87 -22.87 -4.46
C TYR A 183 6.94 -23.93 -4.15
N ARG A 184 7.57 -23.84 -2.97
CA ARG A 184 8.54 -24.84 -2.46
C ARG A 184 7.88 -26.16 -2.11
N ASN A 185 6.76 -26.13 -1.41
CA ASN A 185 6.04 -27.32 -1.00
C ASN A 185 4.52 -27.12 -1.11
N PRO A 186 3.86 -27.68 -2.15
CA PRO A 186 2.41 -27.63 -2.31
C PRO A 186 1.60 -28.28 -1.20
N SER A 187 2.23 -29.10 -0.35
CA SER A 187 1.59 -29.74 0.80
C SER A 187 1.88 -29.03 2.12
N ALA A 188 2.51 -27.84 2.08
CA ALA A 188 2.81 -27.07 3.27
C ALA A 188 1.54 -26.78 4.09
N LYS A 189 1.64 -26.92 5.42
CA LYS A 189 0.56 -26.60 6.35
C LYS A 189 0.49 -25.07 6.54
N LEU A 190 -0.20 -24.39 5.62
CA LEU A 190 -0.27 -22.92 5.58
C LEU A 190 -1.43 -22.32 6.39
N ALA A 191 -2.32 -23.13 6.96
CA ALA A 191 -3.53 -22.67 7.64
C ALA A 191 -3.32 -21.53 8.67
N PRO A 192 -2.41 -21.63 9.66
CA PRO A 192 -2.23 -20.55 10.63
C PRO A 192 -1.74 -19.26 9.99
N TRP A 193 -0.83 -19.36 9.02
CA TRP A 193 -0.30 -18.21 8.29
C TRP A 193 -1.34 -17.55 7.40
N MET A 194 -2.25 -18.33 6.83
CA MET A 194 -3.37 -17.80 6.06
C MET A 194 -4.41 -17.12 6.94
N VAL A 195 -4.67 -17.63 8.15
CA VAL A 195 -5.54 -16.95 9.11
C VAL A 195 -4.91 -15.62 9.53
N ALA A 196 -3.62 -15.62 9.88
CA ALA A 196 -2.89 -14.40 10.20
C ALA A 196 -2.94 -13.39 9.04
N TRP A 197 -2.63 -13.84 7.82
CA TRP A 197 -2.73 -13.00 6.62
C TRP A 197 -4.15 -12.49 6.39
N GLY A 198 -5.16 -13.34 6.50
CA GLY A 198 -6.56 -12.97 6.29
C GLY A 198 -7.03 -11.91 7.27
N VAL A 199 -6.63 -12.01 8.54
CA VAL A 199 -6.93 -10.98 9.57
C VAL A 199 -6.26 -9.66 9.22
N VAL A 200 -4.96 -9.66 8.90
CA VAL A 200 -4.24 -8.41 8.54
C VAL A 200 -4.83 -7.81 7.26
N TYR A 201 -5.10 -8.63 6.24
CA TYR A 201 -5.70 -8.21 4.97
C TYR A 201 -7.11 -7.65 5.17
N PHE A 202 -7.93 -8.26 6.03
CA PHE A 202 -9.26 -7.77 6.39
C PHE A 202 -9.20 -6.34 6.92
N PHE A 203 -8.37 -6.10 7.93
CA PHE A 203 -8.23 -4.77 8.52
C PHE A 203 -7.64 -3.79 7.53
N TRP A 204 -6.64 -4.21 6.74
CA TRP A 204 -6.03 -3.37 5.72
C TRP A 204 -7.01 -2.96 4.61
N ALA A 205 -7.80 -3.89 4.08
CA ALA A 205 -8.80 -3.63 3.04
C ALA A 205 -9.90 -2.68 3.53
N ASN A 206 -10.20 -2.68 4.83
CA ASN A 206 -11.18 -1.81 5.47
C ASN A 206 -10.58 -0.52 6.07
N LEU A 207 -9.42 -0.07 5.58
CA LEU A 207 -8.88 1.26 5.90
C LEU A 207 -9.19 2.31 4.83
N ARG A 208 -9.24 1.89 3.56
CA ARG A 208 -9.58 2.74 2.41
C ARG A 208 -10.36 1.96 1.37
N ASP A 209 -11.35 2.58 0.73
CA ASP A 209 -12.14 1.93 -0.31
C ASP A 209 -11.27 1.44 -1.49
N THR A 210 -10.18 2.18 -1.79
CA THR A 210 -9.23 1.83 -2.85
C THR A 210 -8.39 0.58 -2.54
N ASN A 211 -8.15 0.26 -1.27
CA ASN A 211 -7.41 -0.95 -0.88
C ASN A 211 -8.16 -2.22 -1.31
N ASN A 212 -9.49 -2.18 -1.28
CA ASN A 212 -10.34 -3.31 -1.62
C ASN A 212 -10.16 -3.77 -3.08
N TYR A 213 -9.74 -2.89 -3.99
CA TYR A 213 -9.48 -3.25 -5.38
C TYR A 213 -8.29 -4.21 -5.55
N ALA A 214 -7.35 -4.26 -4.60
CA ALA A 214 -6.29 -5.26 -4.59
C ALA A 214 -6.82 -6.71 -4.49
N ALA A 215 -8.06 -6.89 -3.99
CA ALA A 215 -8.72 -8.18 -3.95
C ALA A 215 -8.95 -8.76 -5.35
N LEU A 216 -9.26 -7.92 -6.35
CA LEU A 216 -9.47 -8.37 -7.73
C LEU A 216 -8.19 -8.98 -8.32
N VAL A 217 -7.05 -8.34 -8.07
CA VAL A 217 -5.74 -8.84 -8.52
C VAL A 217 -5.41 -10.14 -7.81
N LEU A 218 -5.66 -10.21 -6.50
CA LEU A 218 -5.43 -11.43 -5.73
C LEU A 218 -6.31 -12.59 -6.20
N ILE A 219 -7.59 -12.35 -6.49
CA ILE A 219 -8.51 -13.34 -7.08
C ILE A 219 -7.96 -13.82 -8.43
N GLY A 220 -7.60 -12.89 -9.32
CA GLY A 220 -7.07 -13.22 -10.64
C GLY A 220 -5.79 -14.06 -10.57
N LEU A 221 -4.79 -13.61 -9.82
CA LEU A 221 -3.50 -14.29 -9.73
C LEU A 221 -3.59 -15.64 -8.99
N THR A 222 -4.43 -15.72 -7.96
CA THR A 222 -4.66 -16.99 -7.25
C THR A 222 -5.48 -17.96 -8.09
N GLY A 223 -6.47 -17.46 -8.83
CA GLY A 223 -7.22 -18.22 -9.83
C GLY A 223 -6.31 -18.80 -10.92
N LEU A 224 -5.42 -17.97 -11.50
CA LEU A 224 -4.40 -18.42 -12.46
C LEU A 224 -3.49 -19.51 -11.86
N THR A 225 -3.10 -19.35 -10.59
CA THR A 225 -2.31 -20.38 -9.89
C THR A 225 -3.09 -21.69 -9.75
N LEU A 226 -4.39 -21.62 -9.43
CA LEU A 226 -5.29 -22.78 -9.36
C LEU A 226 -5.49 -23.47 -10.72
N PHE A 227 -5.31 -22.80 -11.85
CA PHE A 227 -5.38 -23.47 -13.16
C PHE A 227 -4.17 -24.37 -13.45
N THR A 228 -3.09 -24.27 -12.67
CA THR A 228 -1.95 -25.17 -12.82
C THR A 228 -2.24 -26.56 -12.24
N PRO A 229 -1.81 -27.66 -12.88
CA PRO A 229 -2.04 -29.02 -12.38
C PRO A 229 -1.51 -29.25 -10.95
N LYS A 230 -0.44 -28.53 -10.58
CA LYS A 230 0.20 -28.57 -9.26
C LYS A 230 -0.71 -28.04 -8.15
N PHE A 231 -1.56 -27.06 -8.42
CA PHE A 231 -2.33 -26.35 -7.38
C PHE A 231 -3.85 -26.45 -7.52
N LYS A 232 -4.40 -27.03 -8.61
CA LYS A 232 -5.84 -27.06 -8.90
C LYS A 232 -6.81 -27.57 -7.82
N LYS A 233 -6.32 -28.34 -6.85
CA LYS A 233 -7.12 -28.86 -5.72
C LYS A 233 -6.67 -28.31 -4.37
N HIS A 234 -5.86 -27.26 -4.36
CA HIS A 234 -5.31 -26.69 -3.13
C HIS A 234 -6.40 -25.90 -2.38
N ARG A 235 -7.08 -26.56 -1.43
CA ARG A 235 -8.21 -26.00 -0.67
C ARG A 235 -7.94 -24.63 -0.06
N ALA A 236 -6.71 -24.42 0.38
CA ALA A 236 -6.28 -23.16 0.96
C ALA A 236 -6.33 -22.00 -0.07
N LEU A 237 -5.91 -22.23 -1.31
CA LEU A 237 -5.97 -21.20 -2.35
C LEU A 237 -7.41 -20.88 -2.76
N ILE A 238 -8.27 -21.89 -2.80
CA ILE A 238 -9.72 -21.71 -2.99
C ILE A 238 -10.28 -20.84 -1.86
N GLY A 239 -9.88 -21.10 -0.61
CA GLY A 239 -10.25 -20.29 0.54
C GLY A 239 -9.81 -18.82 0.39
N VAL A 240 -8.60 -18.55 -0.10
CA VAL A 240 -8.12 -17.18 -0.39
C VAL A 240 -8.99 -16.50 -1.43
N VAL A 241 -9.32 -17.18 -2.53
CA VAL A 241 -10.18 -16.63 -3.60
C VAL A 241 -11.56 -16.30 -3.06
N VAL A 242 -12.20 -17.22 -2.33
CA VAL A 242 -13.53 -17.01 -1.74
C VAL A 242 -13.51 -15.86 -0.74
N PHE A 243 -12.51 -15.82 0.15
CA PHE A 243 -12.35 -14.75 1.13
C PHE A 243 -12.16 -13.38 0.44
N ALA A 244 -11.26 -13.28 -0.53
CA ALA A 244 -11.03 -12.05 -1.27
C ALA A 244 -12.27 -11.59 -2.05
N ALA A 245 -13.04 -12.52 -2.63
CA ALA A 245 -14.28 -12.21 -3.32
C ALA A 245 -15.36 -11.70 -2.36
N ILE A 246 -15.51 -12.32 -1.19
CA ILE A 246 -16.43 -11.85 -0.14
C ILE A 246 -16.05 -10.45 0.30
N LEU A 247 -14.77 -10.19 0.59
CA LEU A 247 -14.32 -8.84 0.98
C LEU A 247 -14.55 -7.82 -0.12
N PHE A 248 -14.28 -8.18 -1.38
CA PHE A 248 -14.52 -7.28 -2.50
C PHE A 248 -16.00 -6.88 -2.58
N VAL A 249 -16.91 -7.86 -2.54
CA VAL A 249 -18.35 -7.64 -2.59
C VAL A 249 -18.84 -6.83 -1.38
N VAL A 250 -18.42 -7.17 -0.17
CA VAL A 250 -18.78 -6.43 1.05
C VAL A 250 -18.28 -4.99 0.98
N GLY A 251 -17.03 -4.77 0.55
CA GLY A 251 -16.49 -3.43 0.38
C GLY A 251 -17.24 -2.61 -0.68
N LEU A 252 -17.69 -3.24 -1.78
CA LEU A 252 -18.49 -2.57 -2.80
C LEU A 252 -19.89 -2.17 -2.28
N VAL A 253 -20.58 -3.09 -1.58
CA VAL A 253 -21.90 -2.84 -1.00
C VAL A 253 -21.83 -1.74 0.06
N THR A 254 -20.84 -1.80 0.96
CA THR A 254 -20.68 -0.79 2.01
C THR A 254 -20.29 0.57 1.43
N PHE A 255 -19.44 0.61 0.40
CA PHE A 255 -19.11 1.85 -0.31
C PHE A 255 -20.36 2.51 -0.89
N GLN A 256 -21.19 1.75 -1.62
CA GLN A 256 -22.44 2.25 -2.23
C GLN A 256 -23.40 2.84 -1.20
N GLN A 257 -23.47 2.23 0.00
CA GLN A 257 -24.39 2.66 1.05
C GLN A 257 -23.87 3.83 1.92
N SER A 258 -22.60 4.22 1.77
CA SER A 258 -21.92 5.07 2.76
C SER A 258 -21.89 6.57 2.51
N GLY A 259 -22.24 7.00 1.29
CA GLY A 259 -22.08 8.39 0.88
C GLY A 259 -20.61 8.89 0.88
N ARG A 260 -19.61 8.01 1.10
CA ARG A 260 -18.18 8.38 1.16
C ARG A 260 -17.67 9.00 -0.13
N SER A 261 -18.29 8.65 -1.26
CA SER A 261 -17.95 9.18 -2.59
C SER A 261 -18.54 10.56 -2.88
N LEU A 262 -19.42 11.09 -2.03
CA LEU A 262 -20.18 12.31 -2.35
C LEU A 262 -19.24 13.50 -2.60
N LEU A 263 -18.27 13.73 -1.72
CA LEU A 263 -17.33 14.85 -1.85
C LEU A 263 -16.48 14.74 -3.12
N SER A 264 -15.91 13.56 -3.39
CA SER A 264 -15.11 13.36 -4.60
C SER A 264 -15.97 13.46 -5.88
N THR A 265 -17.24 13.07 -5.81
CA THR A 265 -18.21 13.27 -6.91
C THR A 265 -18.47 14.76 -7.13
N ILE A 266 -18.66 15.56 -6.07
CA ILE A 266 -18.82 17.03 -6.18
C ILE A 266 -17.62 17.62 -6.91
N ASN A 267 -16.41 17.22 -6.53
CA ASN A 267 -15.18 17.70 -7.17
C ASN A 267 -15.17 17.38 -8.67
N ILE A 268 -15.57 16.17 -9.09
CA ILE A 268 -15.68 15.80 -10.50
C ILE A 268 -16.67 16.71 -11.23
N TYR A 269 -17.85 16.98 -10.66
CA TYR A 269 -18.82 17.84 -11.34
C TYR A 269 -18.28 19.25 -11.55
N ILE A 270 -17.68 19.83 -10.51
CA ILE A 270 -17.11 21.18 -10.55
C ILE A 270 -15.96 21.30 -11.55
N SER A 271 -15.05 20.33 -11.55
CA SER A 271 -13.80 20.43 -12.32
C SER A 271 -13.89 19.84 -13.73
N ASP A 272 -14.66 18.76 -13.90
CA ASP A 272 -14.67 17.98 -15.14
C ASP A 272 -16.02 18.01 -15.86
N ILE A 273 -17.16 18.24 -15.21
CA ILE A 273 -18.46 18.20 -15.90
C ILE A 273 -18.91 19.60 -16.27
N PHE A 274 -19.14 20.48 -15.29
CA PHE A 274 -19.72 21.82 -15.50
C PHE A 274 -18.92 22.73 -16.44
N PRO A 275 -17.57 22.70 -16.47
CA PRO A 275 -16.80 23.53 -17.40
C PRO A 275 -16.97 23.13 -18.88
N HIS A 276 -17.60 21.99 -19.17
CA HIS A 276 -17.68 21.44 -20.52
C HIS A 276 -19.15 21.22 -20.95
N PRO A 277 -19.71 22.11 -21.80
CA PRO A 277 -21.13 22.06 -22.18
C PRO A 277 -21.60 20.70 -22.71
N ALA A 278 -20.79 20.02 -23.53
CA ALA A 278 -21.13 18.70 -24.06
C ALA A 278 -21.28 17.62 -22.96
N ARG A 279 -20.53 17.74 -21.85
CA ARG A 279 -20.63 16.80 -20.71
C ARG A 279 -21.86 17.12 -19.87
N VAL A 280 -22.17 18.40 -19.68
CA VAL A 280 -23.41 18.86 -19.03
C VAL A 280 -24.64 18.36 -19.80
N GLU A 281 -24.68 18.51 -21.13
CA GLU A 281 -25.77 18.01 -21.97
C GLU A 281 -25.95 16.50 -21.84
N TYR A 282 -24.85 15.74 -21.80
CA TYR A 282 -24.93 14.29 -21.54
C TYR A 282 -25.57 13.99 -20.18
N MET A 283 -25.18 14.71 -19.12
CA MET A 283 -25.78 14.52 -17.78
C MET A 283 -27.26 14.92 -17.75
N LYS A 284 -27.66 16.00 -18.46
CA LYS A 284 -29.08 16.37 -18.65
C LYS A 284 -29.85 15.26 -19.36
N GLY A 285 -29.23 14.59 -20.34
CA GLY A 285 -29.77 13.38 -20.97
C GLY A 285 -29.97 12.19 -20.02
N LEU A 286 -29.27 12.17 -18.88
CA LEU A 286 -29.47 11.22 -17.77
C LEU A 286 -30.46 11.74 -16.71
N GLY A 287 -31.13 12.87 -16.97
CA GLY A 287 -32.11 13.48 -16.07
C GLY A 287 -31.52 14.45 -15.04
N MET A 288 -30.28 14.91 -15.20
CA MET A 288 -29.69 15.94 -14.32
C MET A 288 -30.46 17.27 -14.46
N PRO A 289 -31.03 17.82 -13.36
CA PRO A 289 -31.64 19.15 -13.36
C PRO A 289 -30.61 20.28 -13.58
N GLU A 290 -31.09 21.52 -13.69
CA GLU A 290 -30.19 22.67 -13.74
C GLU A 290 -29.34 22.77 -12.45
N PRO A 291 -28.05 23.13 -12.54
CA PRO A 291 -27.24 23.40 -11.36
C PRO A 291 -27.90 24.47 -10.46
N ASP A 292 -27.58 24.44 -9.16
CA ASP A 292 -28.06 25.39 -8.15
C ASP A 292 -29.57 25.35 -7.85
N THR A 293 -30.30 24.33 -8.32
CA THR A 293 -31.69 24.10 -7.91
C THR A 293 -31.79 23.04 -6.82
N ARG A 294 -32.89 23.08 -6.04
CA ARG A 294 -33.18 22.06 -5.02
C ARG A 294 -33.35 20.67 -5.64
N GLU A 295 -33.89 20.59 -6.84
CA GLU A 295 -34.05 19.35 -7.60
C GLU A 295 -32.70 18.73 -7.93
N PHE A 296 -31.70 19.55 -8.30
CA PHE A 296 -30.34 19.07 -8.52
C PHE A 296 -29.74 18.48 -7.25
N ASP A 297 -29.88 19.13 -6.10
CA ASP A 297 -29.35 18.62 -4.83
C ASP A 297 -29.90 17.23 -4.46
N ILE A 298 -31.19 17.00 -4.72
CA ILE A 298 -31.85 15.71 -4.50
C ILE A 298 -31.33 14.68 -5.50
N TRP A 299 -31.39 15.02 -6.79
CA TRP A 299 -30.92 14.15 -7.87
C TRP A 299 -29.45 13.77 -7.69
N PHE A 300 -28.60 14.72 -7.30
CA PHE A 300 -27.17 14.52 -7.16
C PHE A 300 -26.83 13.52 -6.05
N LYS A 301 -27.53 13.60 -4.91
CA LYS A 301 -27.36 12.65 -3.80
C LYS A 301 -27.77 11.23 -4.18
N GLU A 302 -28.82 11.09 -4.99
CA GLU A 302 -29.38 9.78 -5.37
C GLU A 302 -28.69 9.16 -6.60
N HIS A 303 -28.25 10.00 -7.54
CA HIS A 303 -27.83 9.57 -8.87
C HIS A 303 -26.46 10.08 -9.32
N GLY A 304 -25.87 11.07 -8.63
CA GLY A 304 -24.65 11.75 -9.08
C GLY A 304 -23.48 10.80 -9.35
N VAL A 305 -23.21 9.87 -8.42
CA VAL A 305 -22.15 8.85 -8.53
C VAL A 305 -22.41 7.90 -9.71
N ALA A 306 -23.65 7.42 -9.85
CA ALA A 306 -24.04 6.51 -10.91
C ALA A 306 -23.98 7.18 -12.28
N ALA A 307 -24.38 8.45 -12.38
CA ALA A 307 -24.30 9.25 -13.60
C ALA A 307 -22.84 9.46 -14.04
N VAL A 308 -21.94 9.81 -13.13
CA VAL A 308 -20.49 9.93 -13.42
C VAL A 308 -19.92 8.59 -13.87
N THR A 309 -20.28 7.50 -13.20
CA THR A 309 -19.82 6.16 -13.58
C THR A 309 -20.28 5.81 -15.01
N ARG A 310 -21.56 6.05 -15.33
CA ARG A 310 -22.09 5.85 -16.70
C ARG A 310 -21.39 6.75 -17.72
N PHE A 311 -21.12 8.00 -17.39
CA PHE A 311 -20.39 8.94 -18.25
C PHE A 311 -18.99 8.42 -18.58
N ILE A 312 -18.23 7.95 -17.58
CA ILE A 312 -16.88 7.40 -17.76
C ILE A 312 -16.90 6.19 -18.70
N PHE A 313 -17.86 5.27 -18.54
CA PHE A 313 -17.97 4.09 -19.41
C PHE A 313 -18.44 4.43 -20.84
N ALA A 314 -19.32 5.41 -20.99
CA ALA A 314 -19.79 5.86 -22.30
C ALA A 314 -18.73 6.66 -23.08
N HIS A 315 -17.76 7.26 -22.38
CA HIS A 315 -16.71 8.10 -22.97
C HIS A 315 -15.31 7.60 -22.59
N PRO A 316 -14.88 6.44 -23.10
CA PRO A 316 -13.57 5.88 -22.76
C PRO A 316 -12.40 6.82 -23.11
N GLY A 317 -12.56 7.67 -24.13
CA GLY A 317 -11.58 8.71 -24.47
C GLY A 317 -11.34 9.72 -23.33
N TYR A 318 -12.39 10.12 -22.60
CA TYR A 318 -12.25 10.98 -21.42
C TYR A 318 -11.48 10.26 -20.30
N ALA A 319 -11.79 8.99 -20.04
CA ALA A 319 -11.12 8.22 -19.00
C ALA A 319 -9.62 8.04 -19.31
N LEU A 320 -9.28 7.74 -20.57
CA LEU A 320 -7.89 7.60 -21.01
C LEU A 320 -7.13 8.92 -20.96
N ASP A 321 -7.73 10.02 -21.43
CA ASP A 321 -7.13 11.37 -21.35
C ASP A 321 -6.84 11.76 -19.89
N LYS A 322 -7.84 11.60 -19.01
CA LYS A 322 -7.70 11.90 -17.59
C LYS A 322 -6.61 11.06 -16.93
N LEU A 323 -6.60 9.75 -17.18
CA LEU A 323 -5.54 8.87 -16.68
C LEU A 323 -4.16 9.30 -17.19
N ALA A 324 -4.01 9.61 -18.48
CA ALA A 324 -2.73 10.04 -19.04
C ALA A 324 -2.23 11.37 -18.44
N ARG A 325 -3.14 12.33 -18.28
CA ARG A 325 -2.84 13.66 -17.74
C ARG A 325 -2.53 13.64 -16.24
N ASP A 326 -3.34 12.92 -15.47
CA ASP A 326 -3.34 13.01 -14.01
C ASP A 326 -2.45 11.93 -13.37
N PHE A 327 -2.07 10.87 -14.10
CA PHE A 327 -1.17 9.84 -13.57
C PHE A 327 0.19 10.39 -13.13
N PRO A 328 0.92 11.23 -13.90
CA PRO A 328 2.15 11.85 -13.42
C PRO A 328 1.94 12.74 -12.18
N GLU A 329 0.83 13.48 -12.12
CA GLU A 329 0.48 14.35 -10.99
C GLU A 329 0.31 13.56 -9.69
N SER A 330 -0.24 12.34 -9.81
CA SER A 330 -0.43 11.43 -8.67
C SER A 330 0.87 11.06 -7.94
N PHE A 331 2.05 11.22 -8.57
CA PHE A 331 3.37 10.96 -7.99
C PHE A 331 4.01 12.17 -7.31
N LYS A 332 3.49 13.39 -7.50
CA LYS A 332 4.11 14.59 -6.91
C LYS A 332 4.07 14.54 -5.38
N LYS A 333 4.98 15.27 -4.71
CA LYS A 333 4.95 15.39 -3.25
C LYS A 333 3.57 15.84 -2.79
N ILE A 334 3.11 15.20 -1.73
CA ILE A 334 2.23 15.89 -0.80
C ILE A 334 3.16 16.68 0.09
N ASN A 335 3.20 18.00 -0.10
CA ASN A 335 3.73 18.86 0.95
C ASN A 335 2.84 18.63 2.16
N GLN A 336 3.26 17.78 3.09
CA GLN A 336 2.60 17.63 4.37
C GLN A 336 2.79 18.95 5.11
N THR A 337 1.80 19.83 5.00
CA THR A 337 1.77 21.14 5.63
C THR A 337 1.82 21.05 7.16
N TYR A 338 1.57 19.85 7.69
CA TYR A 338 1.35 19.57 9.12
C TYR A 338 2.61 19.20 9.89
N PHE A 339 3.77 19.19 9.24
CA PHE A 339 5.01 18.68 9.85
C PHE A 339 6.14 19.69 9.84
N HIS A 340 6.12 20.56 10.84
CA HIS A 340 7.28 21.36 11.20
C HIS A 340 7.69 21.01 12.62
N VAL A 341 8.90 20.48 12.76
CA VAL A 341 9.57 20.30 14.05
C VAL A 341 10.78 21.22 14.02
N PRO A 342 10.63 22.51 14.37
CA PRO A 342 11.69 23.50 14.25
C PRO A 342 12.98 23.07 14.95
N GLU A 343 12.84 22.35 16.07
CA GLU A 343 13.94 21.86 16.90
C GLU A 343 14.81 20.82 16.15
N MET A 344 14.24 20.12 15.17
CA MET A 344 14.93 19.09 14.37
C MET A 344 15.17 19.53 12.92
N LYS A 345 15.05 20.82 12.60
CA LYS A 345 15.04 21.32 11.20
C LYS A 345 16.19 20.79 10.35
N VAL A 346 17.43 20.82 10.87
CA VAL A 346 18.63 20.40 10.12
C VAL A 346 18.64 18.89 9.89
N PHE A 347 18.41 18.10 10.94
CA PHE A 347 18.39 16.64 10.85
C PHE A 347 17.25 16.16 9.95
N ARG A 348 16.06 16.75 10.10
CA ARG A 348 14.90 16.47 9.26
C ARG A 348 15.13 16.82 7.80
N ALA A 349 15.77 17.94 7.50
CA ALA A 349 16.09 18.31 6.12
C ALA A 349 16.98 17.24 5.46
N ARG A 350 17.97 16.71 6.19
CA ARG A 350 18.81 15.60 5.71
C ARG A 350 18.02 14.30 5.51
N LEU A 351 17.15 13.94 6.46
CA LEU A 351 16.27 12.77 6.31
C LEU A 351 15.29 12.92 5.14
N THR A 352 14.78 14.12 4.91
CA THR A 352 13.87 14.42 3.81
C THR A 352 14.60 14.28 2.48
N ALA A 353 15.80 14.86 2.35
CA ALA A 353 16.63 14.74 1.15
C ALA A 353 17.01 13.27 0.86
N PHE A 354 17.34 12.51 1.91
CA PHE A 354 17.56 11.07 1.76
C PHE A 354 16.28 10.35 1.32
N GLY A 355 15.13 10.66 1.94
CA GLY A 355 13.83 10.10 1.59
C GLY A 355 13.39 10.41 0.16
N GLU A 356 13.71 11.60 -0.37
CA GLU A 356 13.40 11.98 -1.75
C GLU A 356 14.09 11.06 -2.77
N SER A 357 15.27 10.51 -2.43
CA SER A 357 15.91 9.49 -3.27
C SER A 357 15.15 8.16 -3.30
N LEU A 358 14.50 7.78 -2.19
CA LEU A 358 13.73 6.55 -2.07
C LEU A 358 12.28 6.70 -2.56
N HIS A 359 11.77 7.93 -2.54
CA HIS A 359 10.40 8.30 -2.89
C HIS A 359 10.38 9.34 -4.01
N PRO A 360 10.92 9.02 -5.20
CA PRO A 360 10.95 9.98 -6.30
C PRO A 360 9.53 10.43 -6.66
N GLU A 361 9.41 11.72 -6.97
CA GLU A 361 8.15 12.41 -7.25
C GLU A 361 7.77 12.42 -8.72
N THR A 362 8.29 11.44 -9.46
CA THR A 362 8.05 11.25 -10.89
C THR A 362 7.41 9.90 -11.12
N SER A 363 6.88 9.67 -12.32
CA SER A 363 6.37 8.35 -12.73
C SER A 363 7.48 7.30 -12.97
N THR A 364 8.75 7.63 -12.73
CA THR A 364 9.90 6.73 -12.89
C THR A 364 9.75 5.39 -12.15
N PRO A 365 9.25 5.32 -10.89
CA PRO A 365 9.06 4.04 -10.21
C PRO A 365 8.12 3.08 -10.91
N PHE A 366 7.10 3.61 -11.59
CA PHE A 366 6.20 2.79 -12.39
C PHE A 366 6.93 2.17 -13.58
N LEU A 367 7.65 2.98 -14.37
CA LEU A 367 8.39 2.51 -15.54
C LEU A 367 9.52 1.53 -15.17
N MET A 368 10.30 1.87 -14.14
CA MET A 368 11.35 0.99 -13.64
C MET A 368 10.79 -0.30 -13.04
N GLY A 369 9.67 -0.21 -12.32
CA GLY A 369 8.94 -1.37 -11.81
C GLY A 369 8.50 -2.32 -12.92
N LEU A 370 7.97 -1.79 -14.03
CA LEU A 370 7.58 -2.59 -15.20
C LEU A 370 8.78 -3.26 -15.87
N LEU A 371 9.89 -2.54 -16.05
CA LEU A 371 11.12 -3.09 -16.64
C LEU A 371 11.69 -4.23 -15.79
N LEU A 372 11.79 -4.01 -14.48
CA LEU A 372 12.26 -5.03 -13.53
C LEU A 372 11.32 -6.24 -13.50
N LEU A 373 10.00 -6.00 -13.51
CA LEU A 373 9.00 -7.05 -13.58
C LEU A 373 9.12 -7.90 -14.85
N ALA A 374 9.34 -7.27 -16.01
CA ALA A 374 9.57 -7.99 -17.26
C ALA A 374 10.81 -8.91 -17.16
N GLY A 375 11.89 -8.42 -16.54
CA GLY A 375 13.08 -9.23 -16.25
C GLY A 375 12.79 -10.43 -15.34
N LEU A 376 12.00 -10.24 -14.29
CA LEU A 376 11.59 -11.32 -13.38
C LEU A 376 10.69 -12.35 -14.05
N ILE A 377 9.73 -11.91 -14.87
CA ILE A 377 8.86 -12.80 -15.64
C ILE A 377 9.71 -13.62 -16.61
N PHE A 378 10.67 -13.00 -17.30
CA PHE A 378 11.61 -13.70 -18.17
C PHE A 378 12.44 -14.75 -17.40
N ALA A 379 12.97 -14.40 -16.22
CA ALA A 379 13.69 -15.34 -15.36
C ALA A 379 12.79 -16.51 -14.89
N ALA A 380 11.51 -16.24 -14.62
CA ALA A 380 10.54 -17.25 -14.20
C ALA A 380 10.16 -18.22 -15.32
N ILE A 381 9.96 -17.72 -16.54
CA ILE A 381 9.64 -18.52 -17.74
C ILE A 381 10.82 -19.40 -18.14
N THR A 382 12.04 -18.86 -18.08
CA THR A 382 13.26 -19.62 -18.42
C THR A 382 13.65 -20.66 -17.37
N GLY A 383 12.98 -20.68 -16.21
CA GLY A 383 13.18 -21.71 -15.18
C GLY A 383 14.59 -21.72 -14.57
N ARG A 384 15.33 -20.60 -14.66
CA ARG A 384 16.76 -20.56 -14.32
C ARG A 384 17.03 -20.63 -12.82
N THR A 385 16.10 -20.16 -12.00
CA THR A 385 16.20 -20.25 -10.54
C THR A 385 14.87 -20.69 -9.94
N GLU A 386 14.94 -21.45 -8.85
CA GLU A 386 13.75 -21.93 -8.13
C GLU A 386 12.93 -20.79 -7.51
N THR A 387 13.54 -19.64 -7.27
CA THR A 387 12.90 -18.48 -6.63
C THR A 387 12.32 -17.47 -7.62
N ALA A 388 12.59 -17.58 -8.92
CA ALA A 388 12.11 -16.60 -9.90
C ALA A 388 10.57 -16.60 -10.02
N GLN A 389 9.93 -17.77 -10.07
CA GLN A 389 8.47 -17.88 -10.20
C GLN A 389 7.68 -17.20 -9.06
N PRO A 390 7.94 -17.50 -7.77
CA PRO A 390 7.24 -16.82 -6.69
C PRO A 390 7.54 -15.31 -6.66
N TRP A 391 8.75 -14.88 -7.02
CA TRP A 391 9.06 -13.45 -7.13
C TRP A 391 8.33 -12.75 -8.27
N ALA A 392 8.22 -13.39 -9.45
CA ALA A 392 7.43 -12.87 -10.55
C ALA A 392 5.96 -12.75 -10.16
N TRP A 393 5.39 -13.74 -9.46
CA TRP A 393 4.02 -13.68 -8.95
C TRP A 393 3.82 -12.47 -8.01
N ILE A 394 4.73 -12.25 -7.06
CA ILE A 394 4.68 -11.09 -6.13
C ILE A 394 4.85 -9.76 -6.89
N GLY A 395 5.76 -9.70 -7.86
CA GLY A 395 5.97 -8.51 -8.67
C GLY A 395 4.74 -8.14 -9.50
N VAL A 396 4.09 -9.12 -10.13
CA VAL A 396 2.83 -8.92 -10.85
C VAL A 396 1.74 -8.44 -9.88
N TYR A 397 1.61 -9.06 -8.71
CA TYR A 397 0.66 -8.62 -7.68
C TYR A 397 0.85 -7.16 -7.31
N LEU A 398 2.08 -6.74 -6.98
CA LEU A 398 2.37 -5.38 -6.54
C LEU A 398 2.04 -4.33 -7.62
N VAL A 399 2.51 -4.55 -8.85
CA VAL A 399 2.28 -3.62 -9.96
C VAL A 399 0.80 -3.55 -10.30
N LEU A 400 0.11 -4.69 -10.44
CA LEU A 400 -1.31 -4.70 -10.78
C LEU A 400 -2.18 -4.17 -9.64
N ALA A 401 -1.85 -4.46 -8.37
CA ALA A 401 -2.60 -3.95 -7.21
C ALA A 401 -2.50 -2.42 -7.12
N ALA A 402 -1.30 -1.86 -7.32
CA ALA A 402 -1.12 -0.41 -7.40
C ALA A 402 -1.87 0.20 -8.60
N THR A 403 -1.83 -0.47 -9.77
CA THR A 403 -2.52 -0.04 -10.99
C THR A 403 -4.03 -0.01 -10.80
N ILE A 404 -4.62 -1.10 -10.29
CA ILE A 404 -6.08 -1.17 -10.13
C ILE A 404 -6.58 -0.24 -9.04
N ALA A 405 -5.76 0.05 -8.02
CA ALA A 405 -6.12 0.97 -6.95
C ALA A 405 -6.01 2.45 -7.38
N ILE A 406 -5.05 2.81 -8.23
CA ILE A 406 -4.86 4.20 -8.67
C ILE A 406 -5.90 4.67 -9.69
N ILE A 407 -6.43 3.76 -10.52
CA ILE A 407 -7.45 4.07 -11.52
C ILE A 407 -8.71 4.72 -10.89
N PRO A 408 -9.40 4.10 -9.92
CA PRO A 408 -10.57 4.71 -9.29
C PRO A 408 -10.20 5.96 -8.48
N THR A 409 -8.94 6.11 -8.05
CA THR A 409 -8.49 7.37 -7.42
C THR A 409 -8.44 8.52 -8.42
N ILE A 410 -7.80 8.32 -9.58
CA ILE A 410 -7.68 9.35 -10.61
C ILE A 410 -9.04 9.66 -11.23
N LEU A 411 -9.82 8.64 -11.55
CA LEU A 411 -11.13 8.84 -12.15
C LEU A 411 -12.16 9.36 -11.14
N GLY A 412 -12.02 8.97 -9.88
CA GLY A 412 -13.00 9.22 -8.81
C GLY A 412 -12.79 10.51 -8.03
N ASP A 413 -11.64 11.20 -8.16
CA ASP A 413 -11.40 12.49 -7.51
C ASP A 413 -10.50 13.38 -8.37
N THR A 414 -10.70 14.69 -8.28
CA THR A 414 -9.86 15.71 -8.94
C THR A 414 -9.13 16.59 -7.96
N TRP A 415 -9.47 16.51 -6.67
CA TRP A 415 -8.87 17.34 -5.63
C TRP A 415 -7.88 16.53 -4.78
N ALA A 416 -6.78 17.17 -4.40
CA ALA A 416 -5.71 16.56 -3.61
C ALA A 416 -5.27 15.18 -4.14
N LEU A 417 -5.18 15.03 -5.47
CA LEU A 417 -4.96 13.75 -6.14
C LEU A 417 -3.76 12.99 -5.56
N SER A 418 -2.62 13.66 -5.35
CA SER A 418 -1.42 13.06 -4.77
C SER A 418 -1.65 12.44 -3.38
N ARG A 419 -2.52 13.03 -2.56
CA ARG A 419 -2.94 12.49 -1.24
C ARG A 419 -3.79 11.25 -1.39
N HIS A 420 -4.74 11.26 -2.31
CA HIS A 420 -5.63 10.13 -2.49
C HIS A 420 -4.91 8.95 -3.19
N SER A 421 -3.94 9.23 -4.06
CA SER A 421 -3.13 8.22 -4.76
C SER A 421 -1.95 7.70 -3.94
N LEU A 422 -1.70 8.28 -2.77
CA LEU A 422 -0.49 8.03 -1.98
C LEU A 422 -0.25 6.55 -1.69
N TYR A 423 -1.30 5.76 -1.46
CA TYR A 423 -1.17 4.31 -1.30
C TYR A 423 -0.54 3.68 -2.55
N SER A 424 -1.16 3.86 -3.71
CA SER A 424 -0.71 3.26 -4.96
C SER A 424 0.68 3.72 -5.36
N THR A 425 1.00 5.01 -5.20
CA THR A 425 2.33 5.54 -5.53
C THR A 425 3.40 5.07 -4.57
N THR A 426 3.07 4.88 -3.28
CA THR A 426 3.97 4.22 -2.31
C THR A 426 4.25 2.77 -2.71
N VAL A 427 3.24 2.03 -3.18
CA VAL A 427 3.44 0.66 -3.69
C VAL A 427 4.35 0.65 -4.92
N TYR A 428 4.19 1.58 -5.88
CA TYR A 428 5.10 1.68 -7.03
C TYR A 428 6.54 2.00 -6.62
N ARG A 429 6.74 2.97 -5.72
CA ARG A 429 8.07 3.33 -5.20
C ARG A 429 8.73 2.17 -4.48
N LEU A 430 8.00 1.46 -3.62
CA LEU A 430 8.51 0.25 -2.97
C LEU A 430 8.84 -0.85 -3.98
N SER A 431 7.97 -1.06 -4.98
CA SER A 431 8.14 -2.10 -5.99
C SER A 431 9.42 -1.89 -6.78
N MET A 432 9.74 -0.67 -7.20
CA MET A 432 11.00 -0.36 -7.88
C MET A 432 12.21 -0.87 -7.08
N TRP A 433 12.29 -0.52 -5.79
CA TRP A 433 13.40 -0.92 -4.93
C TRP A 433 13.41 -2.42 -4.63
N LEU A 434 12.25 -2.99 -4.27
CA LEU A 434 12.13 -4.40 -3.95
C LEU A 434 12.53 -5.28 -5.15
N LEU A 435 11.98 -5.00 -6.33
CA LEU A 435 12.26 -5.77 -7.53
C LEU A 435 13.70 -5.59 -8.01
N ALA A 436 14.34 -4.43 -7.75
CA ALA A 436 15.75 -4.23 -8.03
C ALA A 436 16.63 -5.15 -7.18
N VAL A 437 16.41 -5.21 -5.86
CA VAL A 437 17.19 -6.11 -4.98
C VAL A 437 16.97 -7.58 -5.36
N VAL A 438 15.73 -7.96 -5.68
CA VAL A 438 15.41 -9.33 -6.14
C VAL A 438 16.12 -9.64 -7.46
N THR A 439 16.10 -8.73 -8.42
CA THR A 439 16.76 -8.93 -9.73
C THR A 439 18.27 -9.12 -9.58
N VAL A 440 18.91 -8.34 -8.70
CA VAL A 440 20.33 -8.53 -8.36
C VAL A 440 20.57 -9.90 -7.74
N ASP A 441 19.72 -10.34 -6.81
CA ASP A 441 19.86 -11.68 -6.19
C ASP A 441 19.72 -12.82 -7.20
N LEU A 442 18.80 -12.68 -8.16
CA LEU A 442 18.62 -13.66 -9.24
C LEU A 442 19.79 -13.66 -10.22
N ALA A 443 20.35 -12.49 -10.55
CA ALA A 443 21.52 -12.39 -11.44
C ALA A 443 22.75 -13.07 -10.82
N LEU A 444 23.00 -12.83 -9.52
CA LEU A 444 24.11 -13.47 -8.80
C LEU A 444 23.97 -15.00 -8.73
N GLN A 445 22.75 -15.53 -8.62
CA GLN A 445 22.51 -16.98 -8.67
C GLN A 445 22.80 -17.59 -10.05
N TRP A 446 22.61 -16.81 -11.12
CA TRP A 446 22.84 -17.29 -12.48
C TRP A 446 24.34 -17.44 -12.80
N GLU A 447 25.19 -16.53 -12.32
CA GLU A 447 26.64 -16.66 -12.48
C GLU A 447 27.16 -17.96 -11.81
N ASP A 448 26.64 -18.29 -10.62
CA ASP A 448 27.03 -19.50 -9.88
C ASP A 448 26.64 -20.81 -10.58
N THR A 449 25.54 -20.80 -11.36
CA THR A 449 25.06 -21.99 -12.08
C THR A 449 25.76 -22.16 -13.42
N SER A 450 25.93 -21.08 -14.18
CA SER A 450 26.59 -21.10 -15.50
C SER A 450 28.09 -21.41 -15.44
N GLY A 451 28.78 -20.97 -14.37
CA GLY A 451 30.19 -21.30 -14.16
C GLY A 451 30.46 -22.78 -13.85
N ARG A 452 29.45 -23.56 -13.45
CA ARG A 452 29.61 -25.00 -13.18
C ARG A 452 29.48 -25.86 -14.43
N THR A 453 28.62 -25.48 -15.37
CA THR A 453 28.44 -26.22 -16.63
C THR A 453 29.67 -26.14 -17.53
N SER A 454 30.32 -24.97 -17.62
CA SER A 454 31.52 -24.79 -18.46
C SER A 454 32.74 -25.58 -17.97
N ILE A 455 32.90 -25.76 -16.66
CA ILE A 455 34.01 -26.55 -16.10
C ILE A 455 33.82 -28.05 -16.36
N ILE A 456 32.59 -28.53 -16.34
CA ILE A 456 32.30 -29.95 -16.60
C ILE A 456 32.52 -30.28 -18.08
N GLU A 457 32.10 -29.40 -18.99
CA GLU A 457 32.29 -29.60 -20.43
C GLU A 457 33.78 -29.52 -20.84
N GLY A 458 34.56 -28.63 -20.22
CA GLY A 458 36.00 -28.54 -20.47
C GLY A 458 36.86 -29.63 -19.82
N ALA A 459 36.33 -30.40 -18.87
CA ALA A 459 37.01 -31.56 -18.27
C ALA A 459 36.71 -32.87 -19.01
N ALA A 460 35.71 -32.88 -19.90
CA ALA A 460 35.32 -34.02 -20.71
C ALA A 460 35.90 -34.00 -22.13
N SER A 461 36.61 -32.93 -22.50
CA SER A 461 37.41 -32.79 -23.72
C SER A 461 38.89 -32.97 -23.41
#